data_AF-Q8VHZ3-F1
#
_entry.id   AF-Q8VHZ3-F1
#
_cell.length_a   1.000
_cell.length_b   1.000
_cell.length_c   1.000
_cell.angle_alpha   90.00
_cell.angle_beta   90.00
_cell.angle_gamma   90.00
#
_symmetry.space_group_name_H-M   'P 1'
#
loop_
_entity.id
_entity.type
_entity.pdbx_description
1 polymer ?
#
loop_
_entity_poly.entity_id
_entity_poly.type
_entity_poly.pdbx_seq_one_letter_code
_entity_poly.pdbx_strand_id
1 'polypeptide(L)'
;HIFSISDNAYQFMLTDRDNQSILITGESGAGKTVNTKRVIQYFATIAVTGDKKKEQQPGKMQGTLEDQIIQANPLLEAFGNAKTVRNDNSSRFGKFIRIHFGATGKLASADIETYLLEKSRVTFQLSSERSYHIFYQIMSNKKPELIDLLLISTNPFDFPFVSQGEVTVASIDDSEELLATDNAIDILGFSPEEKVGIYKLTGAVMHYGNM
;
A
#
# COMPACT_ATOMS: atom_id res chain seq x y z
N HIS A 1 -12.88 8.46 -20.77
CA HIS A 1 -12.89 7.75 -19.47
C HIS A 1 -11.51 7.17 -19.22
N ILE A 2 -11.10 6.87 -17.96
CA ILE A 2 -9.73 6.37 -17.66
C ILE A 2 -9.41 5.07 -18.42
N PHE A 3 -10.40 4.18 -18.57
CA PHE A 3 -10.26 2.94 -19.35
C PHE A 3 -9.96 3.18 -20.83
N SER A 4 -10.49 4.24 -21.44
CA SER A 4 -10.17 4.56 -22.85
C SER A 4 -8.71 4.97 -23.02
N ILE A 5 -8.14 5.67 -22.03
CA ILE A 5 -6.71 6.03 -22.04
C ILE A 5 -5.85 4.77 -21.89
N SER A 6 -6.23 3.87 -20.98
CA SER A 6 -5.58 2.58 -20.79
C SER A 6 -5.65 1.70 -22.04
N ASP A 7 -6.81 1.60 -22.69
CA ASP A 7 -6.99 0.82 -23.93
C ASP A 7 -6.12 1.38 -25.05
N ASN A 8 -6.20 2.70 -25.29
CA ASN A 8 -5.38 3.35 -26.31
C ASN A 8 -3.88 3.11 -26.06
N ALA A 9 -3.41 3.26 -24.82
CA ALA A 9 -2.03 2.97 -24.48
C ALA A 9 -1.66 1.51 -24.77
N TYR A 10 -2.52 0.55 -24.42
CA TYR A 10 -2.29 -0.86 -24.73
C TYR A 10 -2.24 -1.14 -26.24
N GLN A 11 -3.19 -0.60 -27.01
CA GLN A 11 -3.24 -0.78 -28.46
C GLN A 11 -2.03 -0.13 -29.15
N PHE A 12 -1.63 1.07 -28.75
CA PHE A 12 -0.44 1.75 -29.29
C PHE A 12 0.84 0.99 -28.94
N MET A 13 0.97 0.49 -27.71
CA MET A 13 2.10 -0.36 -27.32
C MET A 13 2.23 -1.60 -28.23
N LEU A 14 1.11 -2.27 -28.56
CA LEU A 14 1.12 -3.46 -29.41
C LEU A 14 1.37 -3.14 -30.88
N THR A 15 0.83 -2.04 -31.38
CA THR A 15 0.89 -1.63 -32.79
C THR A 15 2.24 -1.01 -33.12
N ASP A 16 2.66 -0.03 -32.33
CA ASP A 16 3.84 0.80 -32.61
C ASP A 16 5.12 0.18 -32.02
N ARG A 17 4.98 -0.82 -31.14
CA ARG A 17 6.09 -1.51 -30.44
C ARG A 17 6.94 -0.58 -29.56
N ASP A 18 6.33 0.52 -29.10
CA ASP A 18 6.95 1.49 -28.20
C ASP A 18 6.34 1.47 -26.80
N ASN A 19 7.20 1.65 -25.79
CA ASN A 19 6.79 1.72 -24.38
C ASN A 19 5.88 2.94 -24.12
N GLN A 20 4.90 2.76 -23.24
CA GLN A 20 3.91 3.80 -22.93
C GLN A 20 4.03 4.26 -21.47
N SER A 21 3.59 5.50 -21.22
CA SER A 21 3.50 6.05 -19.87
C SER A 21 2.18 6.75 -19.64
N ILE A 22 1.56 6.53 -18.48
CA ILE A 22 0.37 7.24 -18.04
C ILE A 22 0.75 8.05 -16.80
N LEU A 23 0.74 9.38 -16.92
CA LEU A 23 1.01 10.28 -15.80
C LEU A 23 -0.30 10.79 -15.21
N ILE A 24 -0.56 10.43 -13.94
CA ILE A 24 -1.74 10.90 -13.20
C ILE A 24 -1.29 11.99 -12.23
N THR A 25 -1.59 13.25 -12.54
CA THR A 25 -1.27 14.41 -11.70
C THR A 25 -2.53 14.91 -10.96
N GLY A 26 -2.33 15.71 -9.91
CA GLY A 26 -3.40 16.35 -9.18
C GLY A 26 -3.02 16.67 -7.73
N GLU A 27 -3.79 17.54 -7.09
CA GLU A 27 -3.62 17.88 -5.68
C GLU A 27 -3.93 16.71 -4.74
N SER A 28 -3.70 16.88 -3.44
CA SER A 28 -4.15 15.91 -2.43
C SER A 28 -5.67 15.76 -2.50
N GLY A 29 -6.18 14.53 -2.45
CA GLY A 29 -7.61 14.25 -2.58
C GLY A 29 -8.13 14.15 -4.04
N ALA A 30 -7.32 14.44 -5.07
CA ALA A 30 -7.76 14.39 -6.47
C ALA A 30 -8.04 12.97 -7.04
N GLY A 31 -8.04 11.93 -6.20
CA GLY A 31 -8.34 10.55 -6.63
C GLY A 31 -7.23 9.84 -7.41
N LYS A 32 -5.98 10.31 -7.33
CA LYS A 32 -4.83 9.71 -8.06
C LYS A 32 -4.70 8.20 -7.82
N THR A 33 -4.72 7.78 -6.56
CA THR A 33 -4.62 6.36 -6.16
C THR A 33 -5.79 5.54 -6.70
N VAL A 34 -7.01 6.07 -6.63
CA VAL A 34 -8.22 5.41 -7.14
C VAL A 34 -8.15 5.21 -8.65
N ASN A 35 -7.73 6.24 -9.39
CA ASN A 35 -7.55 6.15 -10.84
C ASN A 35 -6.42 5.18 -11.23
N THR A 36 -5.33 5.16 -10.46
CA THR A 36 -4.24 4.19 -10.66
C THR A 36 -4.73 2.76 -10.49
N LYS A 37 -5.53 2.48 -9.44
CA LYS A 37 -6.15 1.15 -9.23
C LYS A 37 -7.02 0.74 -10.42
N ARG A 38 -7.81 1.66 -10.98
CA ARG A 38 -8.65 1.41 -12.18
C ARG A 38 -7.82 1.12 -13.43
N VAL A 39 -6.72 1.83 -13.64
CA VAL A 39 -5.79 1.56 -14.77
C VAL A 39 -5.20 0.15 -14.66
N ILE A 40 -4.73 -0.24 -13.47
CA ILE A 40 -4.17 -1.57 -13.22
C ILE A 40 -5.23 -2.67 -13.43
N GLN A 41 -6.43 -2.48 -12.88
CA GLN A 41 -7.55 -3.41 -13.05
C GLN A 41 -7.92 -3.60 -14.52
N TYR A 42 -7.87 -2.52 -15.31
CA TYR A 42 -8.11 -2.61 -16.74
C TYR A 42 -7.07 -3.50 -17.43
N PHE A 43 -5.77 -3.24 -17.23
CA PHE A 43 -4.71 -4.04 -17.84
C PHE A 43 -4.75 -5.50 -17.41
N ALA A 44 -5.04 -5.77 -16.14
CA ALA A 44 -5.28 -7.13 -15.64
C ALA A 44 -6.39 -7.82 -16.45
N THR A 45 -7.55 -7.17 -16.59
CA THR A 45 -8.72 -7.76 -17.26
C THR A 45 -8.48 -8.08 -18.73
N ILE A 46 -7.76 -7.24 -19.47
CA ILE A 46 -7.60 -7.39 -20.93
C ILE A 46 -6.37 -8.20 -21.34
N ALA A 47 -5.31 -8.24 -20.51
CA ALA A 47 -4.03 -8.86 -20.85
C ALA A 47 -3.82 -10.23 -20.22
N VAL A 48 -4.79 -10.73 -19.44
CA VAL A 48 -4.72 -12.05 -18.81
C VAL A 48 -5.74 -12.99 -19.44
N THR A 49 -5.22 -14.08 -20.01
CA THR A 49 -6.00 -15.25 -20.43
C THR A 49 -5.55 -16.44 -19.60
N GLY A 50 -6.52 -17.04 -18.91
CA GLY A 50 -6.35 -17.92 -17.75
C GLY A 50 -5.20 -18.90 -17.82
N ASP A 51 -4.27 -18.76 -16.86
CA ASP A 51 -3.39 -19.83 -16.42
C ASP A 51 -3.67 -20.11 -14.93
N LYS A 52 -3.70 -21.40 -14.61
CA LYS A 52 -4.21 -21.95 -13.34
C LYS A 52 -3.54 -21.30 -12.12
N LYS A 53 -4.34 -21.05 -11.08
CA LYS A 53 -3.89 -20.74 -9.71
C LYS A 53 -2.72 -21.66 -9.37
N LYS A 54 -1.51 -21.10 -9.20
CA LYS A 54 -0.38 -21.84 -8.64
C LYS A 54 -0.75 -22.25 -7.21
N GLU A 55 -0.45 -23.48 -6.83
CA GLU A 55 -0.73 -24.01 -5.50
C GLU A 55 -0.13 -23.09 -4.42
N GLN A 56 -0.92 -22.80 -3.38
CA GLN A 56 -0.51 -21.97 -2.25
C GLN A 56 0.63 -22.68 -1.51
N GLN A 57 1.83 -22.11 -1.59
CA GLN A 57 2.98 -22.52 -0.78
C GLN A 57 3.41 -21.34 0.10
N PRO A 58 3.63 -21.55 1.40
CA PRO A 58 4.12 -20.49 2.29
C PRO A 58 5.49 -19.99 1.83
N GLY A 59 5.70 -18.66 1.84
CA GLY A 59 6.93 -18.01 1.36
C GLY A 59 7.03 -17.86 -0.16
N LYS A 60 5.94 -18.07 -0.91
CA LYS A 60 5.83 -17.71 -2.32
C LYS A 60 4.66 -16.76 -2.51
N MET A 61 4.78 -15.86 -3.48
CA MET A 61 3.67 -14.97 -3.85
C MET A 61 2.44 -15.80 -4.21
N GLN A 62 1.31 -15.45 -3.61
CA GLN A 62 0.02 -16.11 -3.82
C GLN A 62 -0.82 -15.32 -4.82
N GLY A 63 -1.87 -15.96 -5.35
CA GLY A 63 -2.78 -15.32 -6.30
C GLY A 63 -2.16 -15.10 -7.70
N THR A 64 -2.91 -14.42 -8.56
CA THR A 64 -2.39 -14.01 -9.87
C THR A 64 -1.42 -12.83 -9.74
N LEU A 65 -0.65 -12.52 -10.79
CA LEU A 65 0.17 -11.31 -10.83
C LEU A 65 -0.69 -10.04 -10.62
N GLU A 66 -1.95 -10.09 -11.00
CA GLU A 66 -2.93 -9.01 -10.83
C GLU A 66 -3.30 -8.84 -9.36
N ASP A 67 -3.60 -9.96 -8.68
CA ASP A 67 -3.85 -9.98 -7.24
C ASP A 67 -2.65 -9.35 -6.52
N GLN A 68 -1.42 -9.73 -6.88
CA GLN A 68 -0.20 -9.20 -6.27
C GLN A 68 -0.07 -7.67 -6.44
N ILE A 69 -0.29 -7.13 -7.65
CA ILE A 69 -0.20 -5.68 -7.89
C ILE A 69 -1.30 -4.92 -7.15
N ILE A 70 -2.51 -5.48 -7.08
CA ILE A 70 -3.63 -4.85 -6.37
C ILE A 70 -3.37 -4.88 -4.85
N GLN A 71 -2.91 -6.02 -4.33
CA GLN A 71 -2.63 -6.26 -2.91
C GLN A 71 -1.38 -5.55 -2.41
N ALA A 72 -0.48 -5.12 -3.30
CA ALA A 72 0.60 -4.19 -2.93
C ALA A 72 0.06 -2.86 -2.38
N ASN A 73 -1.15 -2.42 -2.78
CA ASN A 73 -1.65 -1.12 -2.35
C ASN A 73 -1.99 -1.06 -0.84
N PRO A 74 -2.78 -1.97 -0.24
CA PRO A 74 -3.01 -1.96 1.21
C PRO A 74 -1.72 -1.81 2.03
N LEU A 75 -0.69 -2.60 1.70
CA LEU A 75 0.60 -2.53 2.38
C LEU A 75 1.29 -1.17 2.19
N LEU A 76 1.34 -0.68 0.95
CA LEU A 76 1.95 0.63 0.65
C LEU A 76 1.15 1.80 1.27
N GLU A 77 -0.17 1.69 1.37
CA GLU A 77 -1.03 2.69 1.99
C GLU A 77 -0.85 2.69 3.51
N ALA A 78 -0.72 1.52 4.16
CA ALA A 78 -0.47 1.43 5.59
C ALA A 78 0.82 2.17 6.02
N PHE A 79 1.90 2.01 5.26
CA PHE A 79 3.22 2.60 5.56
C PHE A 79 3.47 3.97 4.93
N GLY A 80 2.74 4.31 3.87
CA GLY A 80 3.01 5.48 3.03
C GLY A 80 1.91 6.53 3.03
N ASN A 81 0.72 6.22 3.53
CA ASN A 81 -0.38 7.17 3.63
C ASN A 81 -0.64 7.59 5.08
N ALA A 82 -1.13 8.82 5.22
CA ALA A 82 -1.48 9.42 6.49
C ALA A 82 -2.66 10.38 6.32
N LYS A 83 -3.33 10.72 7.42
CA LYS A 83 -4.33 11.81 7.43
C LYS A 83 -3.63 13.16 7.38
N THR A 84 -4.11 14.00 6.48
CA THR A 84 -3.78 15.41 6.36
C THR A 84 -5.03 16.26 6.58
N VAL A 85 -4.88 17.57 6.73
CA VAL A 85 -6.01 18.51 6.90
C VAL A 85 -7.07 18.39 5.79
N ARG A 86 -6.67 18.01 4.56
CA ARG A 86 -7.56 17.99 3.38
C ARG A 86 -7.97 16.58 2.93
N ASN A 87 -7.29 15.55 3.41
CA ASN A 87 -7.48 14.19 2.92
C ASN A 87 -7.07 13.18 4.01
N ASP A 88 -8.01 12.32 4.36
CA ASP A 88 -7.88 11.31 5.41
C ASP A 88 -6.95 10.16 5.03
N ASN A 89 -6.76 9.88 3.74
CA ASN A 89 -5.87 8.83 3.23
C ASN A 89 -4.93 9.41 2.16
N SER A 90 -4.03 10.31 2.57
CA SER A 90 -3.11 11.01 1.68
C SER A 90 -1.80 10.26 1.53
N SER A 91 -1.45 9.86 0.31
CA SER A 91 -0.09 9.36 0.01
C SER A 91 0.95 10.44 0.26
N ARG A 92 1.93 10.11 1.11
CA ARG A 92 3.09 10.94 1.48
C ARG A 92 4.38 10.40 0.88
N PHE A 93 4.24 9.69 -0.24
CA PHE A 93 5.30 9.18 -1.10
C PHE A 93 4.78 9.19 -2.53
N GLY A 94 5.70 9.24 -3.48
CA GLY A 94 5.42 8.98 -4.87
C GLY A 94 5.68 7.53 -5.23
N LYS A 95 4.93 7.03 -6.22
CA LYS A 95 5.08 5.68 -6.76
C LYS A 95 5.15 5.72 -8.27
N PHE A 96 6.04 4.91 -8.82
CA PHE A 96 6.19 4.66 -10.24
C PHE A 96 6.03 3.16 -10.47
N ILE A 97 4.95 2.78 -11.16
CA ILE A 97 4.60 1.39 -11.40
C ILE A 97 4.92 1.08 -12.86
N ARG A 98 5.86 0.18 -13.09
CA ARG A 98 6.14 -0.37 -14.43
C ARG A 98 5.35 -1.66 -14.57
N ILE A 99 4.56 -1.77 -15.63
CA ILE A 99 3.86 -3.00 -16.00
C ILE A 99 4.50 -3.51 -17.28
N HIS A 100 5.03 -4.73 -17.23
CA HIS A 100 5.71 -5.35 -18.35
C HIS A 100 4.76 -6.30 -19.05
N PHE A 101 4.63 -6.13 -20.36
CA PHE A 101 3.89 -7.02 -21.23
C PHE A 101 4.86 -7.87 -22.06
N GLY A 102 4.58 -9.16 -22.19
CA GLY A 102 5.34 -10.08 -23.03
C GLY A 102 5.08 -9.84 -24.52
N ALA A 103 5.82 -10.55 -25.37
CA ALA A 103 5.72 -10.42 -26.84
C ALA A 103 4.32 -10.68 -27.41
N THR A 104 3.50 -11.46 -26.70
CA THR A 104 2.11 -11.80 -27.02
C THR A 104 1.09 -10.78 -26.51
N GLY A 105 1.54 -9.70 -25.87
CA GLY A 105 0.68 -8.70 -25.23
C GLY A 105 0.18 -9.08 -23.83
N LYS A 106 0.53 -10.27 -23.33
CA LYS A 106 0.10 -10.71 -22.00
C LYS A 106 0.90 -10.04 -20.88
N LEU A 107 0.27 -9.83 -19.73
CA LEU A 107 0.93 -9.34 -18.52
C LEU A 107 2.06 -10.31 -18.12
N ALA A 108 3.30 -9.82 -17.99
CA ALA A 108 4.48 -10.64 -17.72
C ALA A 108 5.06 -10.40 -16.32
N SER A 109 5.22 -9.15 -15.92
CA SER A 109 5.72 -8.75 -14.59
C SER A 109 5.31 -7.32 -14.26
N ALA A 110 5.56 -6.89 -13.02
CA ALA A 110 5.41 -5.50 -12.62
C ALA A 110 6.47 -5.12 -11.59
N ASP A 111 6.94 -3.87 -11.64
CA ASP A 111 7.82 -3.28 -10.64
C ASP A 111 7.17 -2.04 -10.05
N ILE A 112 7.41 -1.80 -8.76
CA ILE A 112 7.00 -0.58 -8.08
C ILE A 112 8.25 0.10 -7.52
N GLU A 113 8.55 1.28 -8.01
CA GLU A 113 9.57 2.16 -7.45
C GLU A 113 8.90 3.25 -6.62
N THR A 114 9.40 3.47 -5.41
CA THR A 114 8.91 4.52 -4.51
C THR A 114 9.91 5.66 -4.43
N TYR A 115 9.41 6.89 -4.28
CA TYR A 115 10.24 8.08 -4.17
C TYR A 115 9.67 9.07 -3.15
N LEU A 116 10.55 9.81 -2.49
CA LEU A 116 10.21 10.96 -1.62
C LEU A 116 9.18 10.65 -0.53
N LEU A 117 9.44 9.61 0.28
CA LEU A 117 8.66 9.40 1.51
C LEU A 117 8.89 10.58 2.49
N GLU A 118 7.81 11.18 3.00
CA GLU A 118 7.84 12.25 3.99
C GLU A 118 8.31 11.74 5.37
N LYS A 119 9.62 11.56 5.54
CA LYS A 119 10.22 11.02 6.77
C LYS A 119 9.81 11.74 8.05
N SER A 120 9.60 13.07 7.99
CA SER A 120 9.20 13.88 9.14
C SER A 120 7.86 13.43 9.74
N ARG A 121 6.98 12.82 8.94
CA ARG A 121 5.67 12.33 9.38
C ARG A 121 5.76 11.27 10.49
N VAL A 122 6.87 10.53 10.54
CA VAL A 122 7.10 9.50 11.54
C VAL A 122 7.25 10.09 12.94
N THR A 123 7.92 11.24 13.07
CA THR A 123 8.28 11.84 14.36
C THR A 123 7.48 13.09 14.70
N PHE A 124 6.70 13.62 13.74
CA PHE A 124 5.99 14.89 13.89
C PHE A 124 4.66 14.90 13.11
N GLN A 125 3.64 15.48 13.73
CA GLN A 125 2.35 15.74 13.12
C GLN A 125 1.82 17.11 13.56
N LEU A 126 1.11 17.80 12.67
CA LEU A 126 0.29 18.96 13.06
C LEU A 126 -0.98 18.50 13.78
N SER A 127 -1.61 19.41 14.52
CA SER A 127 -2.77 19.11 15.39
C SER A 127 -3.96 18.43 14.71
N SER A 128 -4.16 18.66 13.40
CA SER A 128 -5.27 18.08 12.62
C SER A 128 -4.80 17.01 11.63
N GLU A 129 -3.57 16.54 11.78
CA GLU A 129 -2.97 15.49 10.96
C GLU A 129 -2.70 14.24 11.81
N ARG A 130 -2.53 13.10 11.16
CA ARG A 130 -2.18 11.82 11.81
C ARG A 130 -0.85 11.32 11.27
N SER A 131 -0.15 10.46 12.01
CA SER A 131 1.00 9.72 11.47
C SER A 131 0.55 8.65 10.46
N TYR A 132 1.48 7.84 9.97
CA TYR A 132 1.19 6.75 9.03
C TYR A 132 0.20 5.74 9.62
N HIS A 133 -0.66 5.18 8.76
CA HIS A 133 -1.80 4.37 9.22
C HIS A 133 -1.38 3.12 9.99
N ILE A 134 -0.25 2.49 9.63
CA ILE A 134 0.24 1.25 10.24
C ILE A 134 0.33 1.32 11.77
N PHE A 135 0.71 2.46 12.35
CA PHE A 135 0.82 2.59 13.81
C PHE A 135 -0.53 2.38 14.51
N TYR A 136 -1.58 2.98 13.98
CA TYR A 136 -2.93 2.91 14.54
C TYR A 136 -3.62 1.59 14.19
N GLN A 137 -3.33 1.03 13.01
CA GLN A 137 -3.75 -0.33 12.64
C GLN A 137 -3.21 -1.34 13.65
N ILE A 138 -1.92 -1.30 13.99
CA ILE A 138 -1.32 -2.20 14.99
C ILE A 138 -1.98 -1.98 16.37
N MET A 139 -2.16 -0.73 16.80
CA MET A 139 -2.77 -0.40 18.10
C MET A 139 -4.29 -0.66 18.17
N SER A 140 -4.95 -0.97 17.05
CA SER A 140 -6.40 -1.29 17.00
C SER A 140 -6.77 -2.53 17.82
N ASN A 141 -5.78 -3.34 18.21
CA ASN A 141 -5.94 -4.59 18.95
C ASN A 141 -6.76 -5.66 18.21
N LYS A 142 -6.90 -5.53 16.88
CA LYS A 142 -7.57 -6.58 16.07
C LYS A 142 -6.76 -7.88 16.02
N LYS A 143 -5.43 -7.78 16.18
CA LYS A 143 -4.50 -8.90 16.36
C LYS A 143 -3.75 -8.71 17.70
N PRO A 144 -4.34 -9.12 18.84
CA PRO A 144 -3.76 -8.88 20.17
C PRO A 144 -2.34 -9.43 20.34
N GLU A 145 -2.01 -10.50 19.62
CA GLU A 145 -0.67 -11.08 19.61
C GLU A 145 0.42 -10.09 19.14
N LEU A 146 0.06 -9.08 18.34
CA LEU A 146 0.99 -8.02 17.95
C LEU A 146 1.27 -7.06 19.10
N ILE A 147 0.30 -6.78 19.97
CA ILE A 147 0.49 -5.90 21.13
C ILE A 147 1.53 -6.51 22.07
N ASP A 148 1.37 -7.79 22.38
CA ASP A 148 2.30 -8.56 23.23
C ASP A 148 3.67 -8.73 22.57
N LEU A 149 3.72 -9.06 21.28
CA LEU A 149 4.96 -9.25 20.53
C LEU A 149 5.82 -7.98 20.46
N LEU A 150 5.17 -6.83 20.32
CA LEU A 150 5.82 -5.52 20.15
C LEU A 150 6.04 -4.80 21.48
N LEU A 151 5.49 -5.33 22.58
CA LEU A 151 5.54 -4.74 23.92
C LEU A 151 4.98 -3.31 23.96
N ILE A 152 3.88 -3.08 23.23
CA ILE A 152 3.22 -1.77 23.15
C ILE A 152 1.88 -1.79 23.91
N SER A 153 1.29 -0.62 24.12
CA SER A 153 -0.10 -0.51 24.57
C SER A 153 -1.04 -0.25 23.39
N THR A 154 -2.34 -0.26 23.67
CA THR A 154 -3.37 0.15 22.70
C THR A 154 -3.70 1.64 22.78
N ASN A 155 -3.05 2.39 23.68
CA ASN A 155 -3.25 3.82 23.86
C ASN A 155 -2.19 4.60 23.06
N PRO A 156 -2.56 5.29 21.96
CA PRO A 156 -1.58 6.01 21.15
C PRO A 156 -0.84 7.10 21.92
N PHE A 157 -1.44 7.67 22.98
CA PHE A 157 -0.82 8.71 23.81
C PHE A 157 0.38 8.21 24.64
N ASP A 158 0.60 6.89 24.70
CA ASP A 158 1.80 6.31 25.30
C ASP A 158 3.03 6.43 24.38
N PHE A 159 2.85 6.96 23.16
CA PHE A 159 3.88 7.05 22.12
C PHE A 159 3.90 8.46 21.47
N PRO A 160 4.74 9.40 21.94
CA PRO A 160 4.77 10.80 21.49
C PRO A 160 4.97 10.99 19.98
N PHE A 161 5.67 10.08 19.30
CA PHE A 161 5.87 10.15 17.85
C PHE A 161 4.59 9.95 17.04
N VAL A 162 3.51 9.40 17.61
CA VAL A 162 2.27 9.09 16.88
C VAL A 162 1.03 9.74 17.50
N SER A 163 1.21 10.64 18.48
CA SER A 163 0.10 11.24 19.24
C SER A 163 0.16 12.77 19.36
N GLN A 164 0.95 13.46 18.53
CA GLN A 164 1.01 14.93 18.52
C GLN A 164 -0.20 15.57 17.84
N GLY A 165 -0.80 14.84 16.90
CA GLY A 165 -2.00 15.24 16.20
C GLY A 165 -3.20 14.36 16.53
N GLU A 166 -3.97 14.04 15.51
CA GLU A 166 -5.17 13.20 15.60
C GLU A 166 -4.78 11.73 15.72
N VAL A 167 -5.50 10.98 16.56
CA VAL A 167 -5.25 9.55 16.77
C VAL A 167 -6.31 8.66 16.10
N THR A 168 -7.48 9.22 15.80
CA THR A 168 -8.59 8.54 15.12
C THR A 168 -9.02 9.31 13.87
N VAL A 169 -9.63 8.59 12.92
CA VAL A 169 -10.14 9.16 11.67
C VAL A 169 -11.49 8.52 11.39
N ALA A 170 -12.56 9.31 11.33
CA ALA A 170 -13.93 8.80 11.26
C ALA A 170 -14.22 7.94 10.01
N SER A 171 -13.49 8.17 8.92
CA SER A 171 -13.66 7.44 7.66
C SER A 171 -12.82 6.17 7.55
N ILE A 172 -12.02 5.81 8.55
CA ILE A 172 -11.06 4.70 8.51
C ILE A 172 -11.33 3.75 9.68
N ASP A 173 -11.49 2.46 9.37
CA ASP A 173 -11.50 1.40 10.37
C ASP A 173 -10.10 0.75 10.44
N ASP A 174 -9.30 1.20 11.41
CA ASP A 174 -7.93 0.68 11.61
C ASP A 174 -7.90 -0.84 11.89
N SER A 175 -8.98 -1.43 12.39
CA SER A 175 -9.06 -2.87 12.65
C SER A 175 -9.20 -3.66 11.35
N GLU A 176 -10.09 -3.23 10.46
CA GLU A 176 -10.27 -3.88 9.15
C GLU A 176 -9.04 -3.68 8.27
N GLU A 177 -8.46 -2.48 8.29
CA GLU A 177 -7.26 -2.15 7.53
C GLU A 177 -6.03 -2.93 8.00
N LEU A 178 -5.92 -3.27 9.30
CA LEU A 178 -4.86 -4.16 9.79
C LEU A 178 -4.96 -5.55 9.14
N LEU A 179 -6.17 -6.11 9.03
CA LEU A 179 -6.37 -7.41 8.40
C LEU A 179 -6.04 -7.37 6.90
N ALA A 180 -6.44 -6.30 6.21
CA ALA A 180 -6.11 -6.10 4.81
C ALA A 180 -4.59 -6.01 4.60
N THR A 181 -3.89 -5.27 5.45
CA THR A 181 -2.43 -5.13 5.42
C THR A 181 -1.72 -6.45 5.72
N ASP A 182 -2.16 -7.19 6.74
CA ASP A 182 -1.56 -8.47 7.12
C ASP A 182 -1.73 -9.54 6.03
N ASN A 183 -2.91 -9.58 5.40
CA ASN A 183 -3.19 -10.47 4.28
C ASN A 183 -2.38 -10.06 3.02
N ALA A 184 -2.25 -8.76 2.76
CA ALA A 184 -1.41 -8.27 1.67
C ALA A 184 0.05 -8.74 1.81
N ILE A 185 0.61 -8.74 3.03
CA ILE A 185 1.96 -9.27 3.29
C ILE A 185 2.06 -10.75 2.90
N ASP A 186 1.05 -11.57 3.22
CA ASP A 186 1.04 -13.00 2.84
C ASP A 186 0.92 -13.21 1.32
N ILE A 187 0.04 -12.45 0.66
CA ILE A 187 -0.18 -12.55 -0.79
C ILE A 187 1.09 -12.15 -1.55
N LEU A 188 1.79 -11.12 -1.09
CA LEU A 188 3.07 -10.66 -1.64
C LEU A 188 4.22 -11.62 -1.35
N GLY A 189 3.98 -12.73 -0.64
CA GLY A 189 4.92 -13.83 -0.49
C GLY A 189 6.03 -13.58 0.53
N PHE A 190 5.89 -12.58 1.40
CA PHE A 190 6.80 -12.39 2.53
C PHE A 190 6.76 -13.63 3.43
N SER A 191 7.92 -14.06 3.90
CA SER A 191 8.02 -15.14 4.87
C SER A 191 7.41 -14.71 6.22
N PRO A 192 6.98 -15.68 7.05
CA PRO A 192 6.51 -15.37 8.41
C PRO A 192 7.55 -14.61 9.24
N GLU A 193 8.84 -14.88 9.04
CA GLU A 193 9.93 -14.18 9.72
C GLU A 193 10.03 -12.72 9.28
N GLU A 194 9.96 -12.44 7.97
CA GLU A 194 9.95 -11.07 7.45
C GLU A 194 8.71 -10.30 7.92
N LYS A 195 7.53 -10.93 7.91
CA LYS A 195 6.29 -10.32 8.45
C LYS A 195 6.47 -9.90 9.91
N VAL A 196 7.01 -10.79 10.74
CA VAL A 196 7.32 -10.47 12.14
C VAL A 196 8.36 -9.35 12.24
N GLY A 197 9.39 -9.36 11.39
CA GLY A 197 10.40 -8.32 11.30
C GLY A 197 9.81 -6.95 10.97
N ILE A 198 8.88 -6.87 10.01
CA ILE A 198 8.17 -5.64 9.63
C ILE A 198 7.45 -5.04 10.85
N TYR A 199 6.68 -5.86 11.56
CA TYR A 199 5.97 -5.38 12.75
C TYR A 199 6.94 -4.99 13.87
N LYS A 200 7.97 -5.79 14.15
CA LYS A 200 8.99 -5.50 15.19
C LYS A 200 9.71 -4.18 14.96
N LEU A 201 10.15 -3.92 13.73
CA LEU A 201 10.80 -2.67 13.38
C LEU A 201 9.84 -1.48 13.50
N THR A 202 8.56 -1.66 13.14
CA THR A 202 7.52 -0.63 13.30
C THR A 202 7.26 -0.32 14.77
N GLY A 203 7.17 -1.34 15.63
CA GLY A 203 7.03 -1.18 17.08
C GLY A 203 8.25 -0.50 17.72
N ALA A 204 9.46 -0.86 17.28
CA ALA A 204 10.68 -0.22 17.75
C ALA A 204 10.71 1.29 17.49
N VAL A 205 10.19 1.75 16.34
CA VAL A 205 10.09 3.18 16.02
C VAL A 205 9.19 3.91 17.03
N MET A 206 8.09 3.31 17.47
CA MET A 206 7.23 3.89 18.50
C MET A 206 7.95 4.00 19.85
N HIS A 207 8.67 2.95 20.25
CA HIS A 207 9.49 2.95 21.47
C HIS A 207 10.61 3.99 21.45
N TYR A 208 11.20 4.26 20.29
CA TYR A 208 12.21 5.31 20.15
C TYR A 208 11.68 6.71 20.45
N GLY A 209 10.37 6.94 20.29
CA GLY A 209 9.73 8.20 20.70
C GLY A 209 9.57 8.37 22.21
N ASN A 210 9.80 7.31 22.99
CA ASN A 210 9.67 7.30 24.46
C ASN A 210 11.02 7.46 25.19
N MET A 211 12.14 7.47 24.45
CA MET A 211 13.49 7.72 25.00
C MET A 211 13.79 9.20 25.09
#